data_AF-A0A2T3KSD9-F1
#
_entry.id   AF-A0A2T3KSD9-F1
#
_cell.length_a   1.000
_cell.length_b   1.000
_cell.length_c   1.000
_cell.angle_alpha   90.00
_cell.angle_beta   90.00
_cell.angle_gamma   90.00
#
_symmetry.space_group_name_H-M   'P 1'
#
loop_
_entity.id
_entity.type
_entity.pdbx_description
1 polymer ?
#
loop_
_entity_poly.entity_id
_entity_poly.type
_entity_poly.pdbx_seq_one_letter_code
_entity_poly.pdbx_strand_id
1 'polypeptide(L)'
;MKTKILLLTLLLTGCDMAETPFTPPSSHDVEQCQILVSSKTQYTADTLTVNNTENQDEANRGWVFIDHIKPAQRGNINFRCNLEKNKVEVWAPGAAMWNEL
;
A
#
# COMPACT_ATOMS: atom_id res chain seq x y z
N MET A 1 -55.95 14.67 -18.93
CA MET A 1 -54.53 14.55 -19.29
C MET A 1 -53.85 15.92 -19.23
N LYS A 2 -52.92 16.12 -18.28
CA LYS A 2 -51.73 16.97 -18.40
C LYS A 2 -50.97 16.94 -17.06
N THR A 3 -49.93 16.11 -17.05
CA THR A 3 -48.92 15.93 -16.02
C THR A 3 -48.06 17.19 -15.89
N LYS A 4 -47.72 17.60 -14.66
CA LYS A 4 -46.49 18.36 -14.37
C LYS A 4 -45.94 17.90 -13.03
N ILE A 5 -45.04 16.92 -13.09
CA ILE A 5 -44.17 16.54 -11.98
C ILE A 5 -43.13 17.66 -11.87
N LEU A 6 -43.13 18.39 -10.76
CA LEU A 6 -42.07 19.33 -10.44
C LEU A 6 -40.91 18.49 -9.87
N LEU A 7 -39.93 18.17 -10.72
CA LEU A 7 -38.64 17.66 -10.25
C LEU A 7 -37.99 18.75 -9.40
N LEU A 8 -37.92 18.52 -8.08
CA LEU A 8 -36.94 19.21 -7.25
C LEU A 8 -35.57 18.67 -7.64
N THR A 9 -34.83 19.48 -8.39
CA THR A 9 -33.42 19.27 -8.73
C THR A 9 -32.61 19.06 -7.46
N LEU A 10 -32.10 17.83 -7.30
CA LEU A 10 -31.01 17.49 -6.40
C LEU A 10 -29.88 18.50 -6.61
N LEU A 11 -29.62 19.33 -5.60
CA LEU A 11 -28.33 19.98 -5.41
C LEU A 11 -27.33 18.89 -4.99
N LEU A 12 -26.89 18.10 -5.97
CA LEU A 12 -25.63 17.37 -5.91
C LEU A 12 -24.53 18.44 -6.06
N THR A 13 -24.25 19.19 -5.00
CA THR A 13 -22.90 19.73 -4.83
C THR A 13 -22.02 18.51 -4.66
N GLY A 14 -21.52 17.98 -5.77
CA GLY A 14 -20.37 17.10 -5.75
C GLY A 14 -19.30 17.87 -4.99
N CYS A 15 -19.04 17.46 -3.75
CA CYS A 15 -17.80 17.79 -3.10
C CYS A 15 -16.76 17.26 -4.07
N ASP A 16 -16.12 18.17 -4.81
CA ASP A 16 -14.93 17.86 -5.59
C ASP A 16 -13.99 17.29 -4.54
N MET A 17 -13.97 15.96 -4.42
CA MET A 17 -13.07 15.29 -3.50
C MET A 17 -11.72 15.55 -4.12
N ALA A 18 -11.09 16.65 -3.70
CA ALA A 18 -9.70 16.91 -3.99
C ALA A 18 -8.99 15.65 -3.52
N GLU A 19 -8.63 14.80 -4.48
CA GLU A 19 -7.92 13.56 -4.21
C GLU A 19 -6.70 13.96 -3.40
N THR A 20 -6.54 13.38 -2.22
CA THR A 20 -5.40 13.69 -1.36
C THR A 20 -4.14 13.52 -2.21
N PRO A 21 -3.27 14.54 -2.33
CA PRO A 21 -2.06 14.41 -3.12
C PRO A 21 -1.31 13.12 -2.76
N PHE A 22 -0.81 12.42 -3.76
CA PHE A 22 0.03 11.24 -3.51
C PHE A 22 1.32 11.70 -2.83
N THR A 23 1.57 11.15 -1.64
CA THR A 23 2.81 11.33 -0.91
C THR A 23 3.46 9.96 -0.78
N PRO A 24 4.61 9.72 -1.42
CA PRO A 24 5.39 8.51 -1.22
C PRO A 24 5.74 8.32 0.27
N PRO A 25 5.92 7.07 0.74
CA PRO A 25 6.41 6.80 2.09
C PRO A 25 7.71 7.55 2.40
N SER A 26 7.78 8.13 3.60
CA SER A 26 8.99 8.77 4.10
C SER A 26 10.04 7.74 4.54
N SER A 27 11.26 8.20 4.80
CA SER A 27 12.30 7.34 5.41
C SER A 27 11.88 6.78 6.77
N HIS A 28 11.10 7.54 7.54
CA HIS A 28 10.56 7.08 8.81
C HIS A 28 9.54 5.95 8.60
N ASP A 29 8.67 6.07 7.60
CA ASP A 29 7.69 5.02 7.27
C ASP A 29 8.37 3.72 6.85
N VAL A 30 9.47 3.83 6.09
CA VAL A 30 10.30 2.68 5.71
C VAL A 30 10.91 2.01 6.93
N GLU A 31 11.49 2.77 7.86
CA GLU A 31 12.06 2.24 9.10
C GLU A 31 11.00 1.53 9.94
N GLN A 32 9.82 2.14 10.11
CA GLN A 32 8.71 1.51 10.83
C GLN A 32 8.22 0.24 10.15
N CYS A 33 8.19 0.20 8.81
CA CYS A 33 7.85 -1.00 8.07
C CYS A 33 8.89 -2.11 8.27
N GLN A 34 10.20 -1.81 8.21
CA GLN A 34 11.25 -2.78 8.47
C GLN A 34 11.17 -3.37 9.89
N ILE A 35 10.90 -2.52 10.89
CA ILE A 35 10.65 -2.96 12.27
C ILE A 35 9.42 -3.87 12.33
N LEU A 36 8.33 -3.47 11.67
CA LEU A 36 7.09 -4.23 11.68
C LEU A 36 7.27 -5.61 11.02
N VAL A 37 7.92 -5.69 9.85
CA VAL A 37 8.27 -6.97 9.21
C VAL A 37 9.14 -7.81 10.13
N SER A 38 10.15 -7.23 10.76
CA SER A 38 11.02 -7.94 11.70
C SER A 38 10.25 -8.46 12.93
N SER A 39 9.21 -7.76 13.37
CA SER A 39 8.37 -8.18 14.49
C SER A 39 7.35 -9.26 14.15
N LYS A 40 6.89 -9.31 12.89
CA LYS A 40 5.84 -10.21 12.41
C LYS A 40 6.38 -11.44 11.69
N THR A 41 7.66 -11.45 11.34
CA THR A 41 8.32 -12.49 10.56
C THR A 41 9.65 -12.88 11.20
N GLN A 42 10.43 -13.75 10.55
CA GLN A 42 11.78 -14.11 10.98
C GLN A 42 12.87 -13.36 10.20
N TYR A 43 12.48 -12.36 9.39
CA TYR A 43 13.41 -11.55 8.60
C TYR A 43 13.93 -10.40 9.43
N THR A 44 15.19 -10.02 9.22
CA THR A 44 15.86 -8.98 10.00
C THR A 44 15.97 -7.70 9.18
N ALA A 45 15.87 -6.54 9.84
CA ALA A 45 15.83 -5.24 9.16
C ALA A 45 17.08 -4.92 8.33
N ASP A 46 18.24 -5.47 8.70
CA ASP A 46 19.53 -5.30 8.02
C ASP A 46 19.58 -5.93 6.62
N THR A 47 18.68 -6.85 6.30
CA THR A 47 18.57 -7.48 4.98
C THR A 47 17.36 -6.99 4.18
N LEU A 48 16.61 -6.02 4.72
CA LEU A 48 15.44 -5.40 4.10
C LEU A 48 15.82 -4.08 3.43
N THR A 49 15.58 -3.96 2.13
CA THR A 49 15.84 -2.75 1.35
C THR A 49 14.56 -2.10 0.89
N VAL A 50 14.51 -0.77 0.84
CA VAL A 50 13.35 -0.05 0.30
C VAL A 50 13.13 -0.39 -1.17
N ASN A 51 11.88 -0.66 -1.56
CA ASN A 51 11.51 -0.76 -2.97
C ASN A 51 11.02 0.61 -3.48
N ASN A 52 11.95 1.41 -3.99
CA ASN A 52 11.64 2.77 -4.44
C ASN A 52 10.66 2.80 -5.62
N THR A 53 10.66 1.79 -6.49
CA THR A 53 9.77 1.75 -7.64
C THR A 53 8.32 1.65 -7.19
N GLU A 54 8.00 0.66 -6.35
CA GLU A 54 6.64 0.45 -5.85
C GLU A 54 6.17 1.56 -4.92
N ASN A 55 7.07 2.13 -4.12
CA ASN A 55 6.75 3.23 -3.20
C ASN A 55 6.48 4.56 -3.92
N GLN A 56 6.82 4.69 -5.20
CA GLN A 56 6.52 5.85 -6.04
C GLN A 56 5.27 5.64 -6.91
N ASP A 57 4.68 4.44 -6.91
CA ASP A 57 3.46 4.16 -7.64
C ASP A 57 2.23 4.61 -6.83
N GLU A 58 1.41 5.47 -7.42
CA GLU A 58 0.19 5.96 -6.77
C GLU A 58 -0.83 4.83 -6.52
N ALA A 59 -0.84 3.77 -7.33
CA ALA A 59 -1.71 2.61 -7.13
C ALA A 59 -1.43 1.88 -5.80
N ASN A 60 -0.25 2.12 -5.23
CA ASN A 60 0.26 1.51 -4.01
C ASN A 60 0.06 2.40 -2.77
N ARG A 61 -0.70 3.50 -2.88
CA ARG A 61 -1.00 4.41 -1.77
C ARG A 61 -1.43 3.66 -0.49
N GLY A 62 -0.86 4.08 0.63
CA GLY A 62 -1.13 3.50 1.96
C GLY A 62 -0.35 2.22 2.25
N TRP A 63 0.58 1.83 1.39
CA TRP A 63 1.51 0.73 1.59
C TRP A 63 2.96 1.18 1.50
N VAL A 64 3.84 0.52 2.26
CA VAL A 64 5.29 0.70 2.23
C VAL A 64 5.92 -0.60 1.76
N PHE A 65 6.65 -0.56 0.66
CA PHE A 65 7.24 -1.73 0.02
C PHE A 65 8.71 -1.85 0.36
N ILE A 66 9.11 -3.04 0.83
CA ILE A 66 10.49 -3.40 1.13
C ILE A 66 10.80 -4.79 0.55
N ASP A 67 12.01 -4.97 0.05
CA ASP A 67 12.48 -6.23 -0.51
C ASP A 67 13.42 -6.90 0.50
N HIS A 68 13.27 -8.21 0.72
CA HIS A 68 14.23 -8.99 1.49
C HIS A 68 15.25 -9.66 0.57
N ILE A 69 16.51 -9.28 0.73
CA ILE A 69 17.63 -9.85 -0.03
C ILE A 69 18.19 -11.01 0.78
N LYS A 70 17.85 -12.25 0.42
CA LYS A 70 18.43 -13.44 1.06
C LYS A 70 19.75 -13.85 0.38
N PRO A 71 20.79 -14.27 1.12
CA PRO A 71 21.88 -15.02 0.52
C PRO A 71 21.39 -16.38 -0.01
N ALA A 72 21.28 -16.46 -1.34
CA ALA A 72 21.36 -17.61 -2.24
C ALA A 72 20.36 -18.80 -2.15
N GLN A 73 19.59 -19.04 -1.07
CA GLN A 73 18.92 -20.36 -0.92
C GLN A 73 17.38 -20.43 -0.94
N ARG A 74 16.63 -19.32 -0.87
CA ARG A 74 15.14 -19.37 -0.90
C ARG A 74 14.46 -18.35 -1.82
N GLY A 75 15.22 -17.67 -2.68
CA GLY A 75 14.71 -16.57 -3.50
C GLY A 75 14.53 -15.27 -2.69
N ASN A 76 14.35 -14.16 -3.42
CA ASN A 76 14.00 -12.87 -2.84
C ASN A 76 12.52 -12.91 -2.45
N ILE A 77 12.21 -12.45 -1.24
CA ILE A 77 10.83 -12.35 -0.76
C ILE A 77 10.57 -10.87 -0.55
N ASN A 78 9.48 -10.35 -1.10
CA ASN A 78 9.17 -8.94 -0.94
C ASN A 78 8.02 -8.78 0.05
N PHE A 79 8.08 -7.72 0.85
CA PHE A 79 7.09 -7.38 1.85
C PHE A 79 6.48 -6.02 1.56
N ARG A 80 5.21 -5.88 1.92
CA ARG A 80 4.55 -4.58 2.00
C ARG A 80 3.89 -4.41 3.36
N CYS A 81 4.00 -3.21 3.93
CA CYS A 81 3.41 -2.86 5.21
C CYS A 81 2.31 -1.83 5.03
N ASN A 82 1.20 -2.00 5.73
CA ASN A 82 0.26 -0.91 5.97
C ASN A 82 0.40 -0.51 7.44
N LEU A 83 1.05 0.64 7.68
CA LEU A 83 1.39 1.11 9.02
C LEU A 83 0.14 1.48 9.83
N GLU A 84 -0.85 2.10 9.19
CA GLU A 84 -2.14 2.45 9.83
C GLU A 84 -2.90 1.21 10.33
N LYS A 85 -2.83 0.12 9.57
CA LYS A 85 -3.51 -1.16 9.87
C LYS A 85 -2.61 -2.13 10.63
N ASN A 86 -1.37 -1.75 10.95
CA ASN A 86 -0.38 -2.63 11.60
C ASN A 86 -0.26 -4.01 10.89
N LYS A 87 -0.23 -4.00 9.55
CA LYS A 87 -0.32 -5.21 8.70
C LYS A 87 0.94 -5.39 7.84
N VAL A 88 1.38 -6.64 7.71
CA VAL A 88 2.47 -7.06 6.80
C VAL A 88 1.92 -8.11 5.85
N GLU A 89 2.28 -7.99 4.57
CA GLU A 89 1.96 -8.98 3.54
C GLU A 89 3.20 -9.31 2.71
N VAL A 90 3.30 -10.57 2.29
CA VAL A 90 4.19 -10.95 1.19
C VAL A 90 3.58 -10.44 -0.11
N TRP A 91 4.41 -9.89 -1.00
CA TRP A 91 3.97 -9.51 -2.34
C TRP A 91 4.99 -9.97 -3.39
N ALA A 92 4.58 -9.95 -4.65
CA ALA A 92 5.49 -10.14 -5.76
C ALA A 92 5.14 -9.15 -6.89
N PRO A 93 6.15 -8.58 -7.57
CA PRO A 93 5.93 -7.63 -8.66
C PRO A 93 5.18 -8.31 -9.80
N GLY A 94 4.07 -7.71 -10.23
CA GLY A 94 3.17 -8.27 -11.23
C GLY A 94 2.34 -9.48 -10.75
N ALA A 95 2.42 -9.88 -9.48
CA ALA A 95 1.63 -10.98 -8.95
C ALA A 95 0.31 -10.47 -8.36
N ALA A 96 -0.71 -10.48 -9.20
CA ALA A 96 -1.99 -10.94 -8.70
C ALA A 96 -1.77 -12.32 -8.06
N MET A 97 -2.27 -12.51 -6.84
CA MET A 97 -2.43 -13.80 -6.15
C MET A 97 -1.15 -14.44 -5.56
N TRP A 98 -0.86 -14.09 -4.31
CA TRP A 98 -0.70 -15.11 -3.26
C TRP A 98 -1.55 -14.67 -2.08
N ASN A 99 -2.88 -14.78 -2.26
CA ASN A 99 -3.76 -14.84 -1.11
C ASN A 99 -3.41 -16.10 -0.33
N GLU A 100 -3.34 -15.94 0.99
CA GLU A 100 -3.26 -16.99 2.02
C GLU A 100 -1.85 -17.44 2.41
N LEU A 101 -1.41 -16.91 3.56
CA LEU A 101 -0.68 -17.66 4.58
C LEU A 101 -1.60 -17.86 5.77
#